data_AF-A0A158S8P1-F1
#
_entry.id   AF-A0A158S8P1-F1
#
_cell.length_a   1.000
_cell.length_b   1.000
_cell.length_c   1.000
_cell.angle_alpha   90.00
_cell.angle_beta   90.00
_cell.angle_gamma   90.00
#
_symmetry.space_group_name_H-M   'P 1'
#
loop_
_entity.id
_entity.type
_entity.pdbx_description
1 polymer ?
#
loop_
_entity_poly.entity_id
_entity_poly.type
_entity_poly.pdbx_seq_one_letter_code
_entity_poly.pdbx_strand_id
1 'polypeptide(L)'
;MRKEIQVAPREVLLTRDYLFALAKAMTALDVSRRAMPDWLADTIFGWVEDGGTVLDCEGREILIHADIIDDAHGEDGSFQWVSAQRQRVANPPRRGPRQSLLLRLQLYDAAFRITGKPIDPTNAD
;
A
#
# COMPACT_ATOMS: atom_id res chain seq x y z
N MET A 1 4.73 -13.31 -20.95
CA MET A 1 3.56 -13.32 -20.04
C MET A 1 3.26 -11.87 -19.69
N ARG A 2 1.98 -11.47 -19.59
CA ARG A 2 1.66 -10.11 -19.10
C ARG A 2 2.05 -10.03 -17.63
N LYS A 3 2.76 -8.97 -17.25
CA LYS A 3 3.32 -8.77 -15.91
C LYS A 3 2.28 -8.00 -15.08
N GLU A 4 1.21 -8.69 -14.71
CA GLU A 4 0.05 -8.09 -14.05
C GLU A 4 0.03 -8.44 -12.56
N ILE A 5 -0.29 -7.47 -11.70
CA ILE A 5 -0.65 -7.70 -10.31
C ILE A 5 -2.02 -7.12 -10.03
N GLN A 6 -2.84 -7.90 -9.33
CA GLN A 6 -4.17 -7.48 -8.90
C GLN A 6 -4.16 -7.20 -7.40
N VAL A 7 -4.59 -6.00 -7.02
CA VAL A 7 -4.71 -5.61 -5.61
C VAL A 7 -5.94 -6.25 -4.96
N ALA A 8 -5.92 -6.35 -3.63
CA ALA A 8 -7.03 -6.91 -2.88
C ALA A 8 -8.33 -6.09 -3.07
N PRO A 9 -9.51 -6.72 -2.90
CA PRO A 9 -10.79 -6.02 -2.92
C PRO A 9 -10.85 -4.88 -1.91
N ARG A 10 -11.60 -3.84 -2.24
CA ARG A 10 -11.80 -2.68 -1.35
C ARG A 10 -12.35 -3.13 0.02
N GLU A 11 -13.18 -4.17 0.05
CA GLU A 11 -13.77 -4.75 1.27
C GLU A 11 -12.71 -5.34 2.18
N VAL A 12 -11.58 -5.78 1.62
CA VAL A 12 -10.41 -6.28 2.35
C VAL A 12 -9.49 -5.13 2.75
N LEU A 13 -9.13 -4.27 1.78
CA LEU A 13 -8.23 -3.13 2.01
C LEU A 13 -8.78 -2.21 3.10
N LEU A 14 -10.11 -2.04 3.17
CA LEU A 14 -10.78 -1.16 4.13
C LEU A 14 -11.14 -1.85 5.46
N THR A 15 -10.46 -2.95 5.80
CA THR A 15 -10.60 -3.61 7.11
C THR A 15 -9.57 -3.12 8.13
N ARG A 16 -9.87 -3.38 9.40
CA ARG A 16 -8.92 -3.19 10.51
C ARG A 16 -7.76 -4.16 10.42
N ASP A 17 -8.04 -5.40 10.02
CA ASP A 17 -7.06 -6.49 9.95
C ASP A 17 -6.04 -6.22 8.86
N TYR A 18 -6.48 -5.71 7.70
CA TYR A 18 -5.56 -5.25 6.66
C TYR A 18 -4.67 -4.09 7.14
N LEU A 19 -5.21 -3.10 7.83
CA LEU A 19 -4.38 -2.03 8.42
C LEU A 19 -3.36 -2.58 9.42
N PHE A 20 -3.71 -3.60 10.20
CA PHE A 20 -2.78 -4.20 11.15
C PHE A 20 -1.68 -4.99 10.44
N ALA A 21 -2.05 -5.82 9.46
CA ALA A 21 -1.11 -6.58 8.63
C ALA A 21 -0.17 -5.66 7.84
N LEU A 22 -0.69 -4.58 7.24
CA LEU A 22 0.11 -3.55 6.58
C LEU A 22 1.09 -2.89 7.56
N ALA A 23 0.66 -2.61 8.80
CA ALA A 23 1.55 -2.04 9.82
C ALA A 23 2.71 -2.98 10.17
N LYS A 24 2.44 -4.29 10.33
CA LYS A 24 3.46 -5.33 10.53
C LYS A 24 4.44 -5.34 9.33
N ALA A 25 3.91 -5.39 8.10
CA ALA A 25 4.70 -5.44 6.87
C ALA A 25 5.59 -4.18 6.70
N MET A 26 5.03 -2.98 6.88
CA MET A 26 5.76 -1.71 6.80
C MET A 26 6.85 -1.57 7.87
N THR A 27 6.67 -2.20 9.03
CA THR A 27 7.68 -2.21 10.10
C THR A 27 8.82 -3.16 9.76
N ALA A 28 8.52 -4.29 9.12
CA ALA A 28 9.51 -5.28 8.70
C ALA A 28 10.40 -4.84 7.52
N LEU A 29 9.99 -3.82 6.75
CA LEU A 29 10.79 -3.30 5.62
C LEU A 29 12.10 -2.61 6.05
N ASP A 30 12.27 -2.23 7.32
CA ASP A 30 13.42 -1.46 7.84
C ASP A 30 13.75 -0.17 7.06
N VAL A 31 12.77 0.38 6.33
CA VAL A 31 12.90 1.65 5.61
C VAL A 31 12.60 2.80 6.57
N SER A 32 13.33 3.92 6.48
CA SER A 32 13.01 5.09 7.29
C SER A 32 11.63 5.65 6.96
N ARG A 33 11.02 6.40 7.88
CA ARG A 33 9.72 7.05 7.62
C ARG A 33 9.73 7.91 6.36
N ARG A 34 10.81 8.66 6.13
CA ARG A 34 10.95 9.59 5.00
C ARG A 34 11.22 8.86 3.69
N ALA A 35 11.90 7.72 3.75
CA ALA A 35 12.22 6.91 2.58
C ALA A 35 11.07 5.96 2.17
N MET A 36 9.99 5.90 2.94
CA MET A 36 8.87 5.00 2.64
C MET A 36 8.11 5.40 1.37
N PRO A 37 7.79 6.68 1.12
CA PRO A 37 7.20 7.09 -0.15
C PRO A 37 8.15 6.89 -1.33
N ASP A 38 9.45 7.13 -1.14
CA ASP A 38 10.47 6.87 -2.18
C ASP A 38 10.51 5.38 -2.53
N TRP A 39 10.55 4.50 -1.52
CA TRP A 39 10.46 3.05 -1.72
C TRP A 39 9.18 2.63 -2.45
N LEU A 40 8.05 3.24 -2.10
CA LEU A 40 6.77 2.98 -2.74
C LEU A 40 6.80 3.42 -4.22
N ALA A 41 7.33 4.60 -4.50
CA ALA A 41 7.51 5.15 -5.83
C ALA A 41 8.43 4.26 -6.67
N ASP A 42 9.63 3.96 -6.18
CA ASP A 42 10.62 3.11 -6.85
C ASP A 42 10.02 1.74 -7.20
N THR A 43 9.25 1.15 -6.28
CA THR A 43 8.63 -0.17 -6.48
C THR A 43 7.54 -0.12 -7.56
N ILE A 44 6.66 0.88 -7.50
CA ILE A 44 5.51 1.00 -8.41
C ILE A 44 5.96 1.45 -9.81
N PHE A 45 6.77 2.51 -9.89
CA PHE A 45 7.24 3.01 -11.17
C PHE A 45 8.20 2.03 -11.83
N GLY A 46 9.11 1.40 -11.10
CA GLY A 46 9.98 0.36 -11.65
C GLY A 46 9.20 -0.83 -12.21
N TRP A 47 8.08 -1.22 -11.56
CA TRP A 47 7.19 -2.25 -12.10
C TRP A 47 6.56 -1.86 -13.44
N VAL A 48 6.09 -0.61 -13.56
CA VAL A 48 5.44 -0.10 -14.76
C VAL A 48 6.45 0.12 -15.89
N GLU A 49 7.64 0.66 -15.59
CA GLU A 49 8.74 0.83 -16.54
C GLU A 49 9.18 -0.51 -17.16
N ASP A 50 9.15 -1.59 -16.38
CA ASP A 50 9.38 -2.96 -16.83
C ASP A 50 8.22 -3.57 -17.65
N GLY A 51 7.18 -2.79 -17.98
CA GLY A 51 5.99 -3.24 -18.71
C GLY A 51 4.96 -3.96 -17.84
N GLY A 52 4.99 -3.74 -16.53
CA GLY A 52 4.01 -4.26 -15.60
C GLY A 52 2.75 -3.40 -15.48
N THR A 53 1.63 -4.03 -15.11
CA THR A 53 0.34 -3.37 -14.92
C THR A 53 -0.20 -3.66 -13.52
N VAL A 54 -0.79 -2.63 -12.90
CA VAL A 54 -1.48 -2.75 -11.62
C VAL A 54 -2.98 -2.73 -11.89
N LEU A 55 -3.69 -3.77 -11.45
CA LEU A 55 -5.12 -3.92 -11.62
C LEU A 55 -5.84 -3.75 -10.28
N ASP A 56 -7.01 -3.11 -10.32
CA ASP A 56 -7.97 -3.11 -9.22
C ASP A 56 -8.61 -4.51 -9.05
N CYS A 57 -9.43 -4.67 -8.02
CA CYS A 57 -10.07 -5.95 -7.74
C CYS A 57 -11.07 -6.42 -8.81
N GLU A 58 -11.50 -5.54 -9.70
CA GLU A 58 -12.38 -5.84 -10.84
C GLU A 58 -11.57 -6.12 -12.13
N GLY A 59 -10.24 -6.11 -12.06
CA GLY A 59 -9.36 -6.31 -13.21
C GLY A 59 -9.19 -5.07 -14.08
N ARG A 60 -9.61 -3.89 -13.61
CA ARG A 60 -9.40 -2.62 -14.32
C ARG A 60 -8.05 -2.05 -13.96
N GLU A 61 -7.37 -1.47 -14.92
CA GLU A 61 -6.08 -0.83 -14.69
C GLU A 61 -6.20 0.37 -13.74
N ILE A 62 -5.33 0.40 -12.73
CA ILE A 62 -5.07 1.59 -11.94
C ILE A 62 -4.05 2.42 -12.73
N LEU A 63 -4.48 3.57 -13.25
CA LEU A 63 -3.61 4.45 -14.04
C LEU A 63 -2.49 5.02 -13.16
N ILE A 64 -1.29 4.47 -13.31
CA ILE A 64 -0.09 4.97 -12.62
C ILE A 64 0.42 6.21 -13.37
N HIS A 65 0.23 7.40 -12.78
CA HIS A 65 0.72 8.67 -13.29
C HIS A 65 1.78 9.27 -12.35
N ALA A 66 2.50 10.30 -12.81
CA ALA A 66 3.65 10.88 -12.10
C ALA A 66 3.33 11.28 -10.64
N ASP A 67 2.17 11.90 -10.42
CA ASP A 67 1.79 12.44 -9.11
C ASP A 67 0.97 11.47 -8.25
N ILE A 68 0.81 10.19 -8.64
CA ILE A 68 -0.10 9.25 -7.96
C ILE A 68 0.29 8.99 -6.49
N ILE A 69 1.59 9.03 -6.18
CA ILE A 69 2.09 8.85 -4.82
C ILE A 69 1.71 10.06 -3.96
N ASP A 70 1.80 11.26 -4.51
CA ASP A 70 1.43 12.50 -3.83
C ASP A 70 -0.09 12.60 -3.64
N ASP A 71 -0.88 12.25 -4.66
CA ASP A 71 -2.33 12.15 -4.58
C ASP A 71 -2.76 11.16 -3.49
N ALA A 72 -2.08 10.02 -3.42
CA ALA A 72 -2.33 9.02 -2.40
C ALA A 72 -1.97 9.53 -1.01
N HIS A 73 -0.92 10.35 -0.85
CA HIS A 73 -0.45 10.84 0.44
C HIS A 73 -1.07 12.18 0.88
N GLY A 74 -1.70 12.92 -0.03
CA GLY A 74 -2.44 14.16 0.24
C GLY A 74 -1.55 15.27 0.78
N GLU A 75 -0.43 15.56 0.10
CA GLU A 75 0.58 16.54 0.52
C GLU A 75 1.12 16.33 1.95
N ASP A 76 1.10 15.09 2.47
CA ASP A 76 1.70 14.73 3.77
C ASP A 76 3.24 14.76 3.70
N GLY A 77 3.83 15.94 3.49
CA GLY A 77 5.27 16.17 3.49
C GLY A 77 5.94 15.91 4.86
N SER A 78 5.12 15.68 5.89
CA SER A 78 5.59 15.30 7.23
C SER A 78 5.70 13.79 7.42
N PHE A 79 5.16 13.00 6.49
CA PHE A 79 5.10 11.54 6.50
C PHE A 79 4.46 10.99 7.78
N GLN A 80 3.55 11.77 8.39
CA GLN A 80 2.90 11.43 9.64
C GLN A 80 2.06 10.16 9.49
N TRP A 81 1.47 9.94 8.33
CA TRP A 81 0.69 8.74 8.10
C TRP A 81 1.55 7.47 8.22
N VAL A 82 2.78 7.47 7.69
CA VAL A 82 3.69 6.31 7.79
C VAL A 82 4.02 5.99 9.26
N SER A 83 4.31 7.03 10.06
CA SER A 83 4.49 6.87 11.51
C SER A 83 3.24 6.31 12.19
N ALA A 84 2.08 6.91 11.92
CA ALA A 84 0.81 6.50 12.53
C ALA A 84 0.44 5.07 12.13
N GLN A 85 0.72 4.69 10.89
CA GLN A 85 0.48 3.35 10.38
C GLN A 85 1.35 2.31 11.09
N ARG A 86 2.65 2.55 11.25
CA ARG A 86 3.55 1.65 12.01
C ARG A 86 3.17 1.52 13.48
N GLN A 87 2.74 2.61 14.11
CA GLN A 87 2.28 2.58 15.51
C GLN A 87 1.08 1.65 15.73
N ARG A 88 0.35 1.27 14.67
CA ARG A 88 -0.76 0.32 14.77
C ARG A 88 -0.33 -1.08 15.19
N VAL A 89 0.95 -1.46 15.04
CA VAL A 89 1.47 -2.73 15.57
C VAL A 89 1.31 -2.78 17.10
N ALA A 90 1.66 -1.68 17.78
CA ALA A 90 1.50 -1.57 19.23
C ALA A 90 0.10 -1.14 19.65
N ASN A 91 -0.60 -0.38 18.79
CA ASN A 91 -1.92 0.18 19.05
C ASN A 91 -2.89 -0.18 17.91
N PRO A 92 -3.43 -1.41 17.89
CA PRO A 92 -4.27 -1.88 16.80
C PRO A 92 -5.43 -0.90 16.49
N PRO A 93 -5.76 -0.69 15.20
CA PRO A 93 -6.86 0.20 14.81
C PRO A 93 -8.16 -0.26 15.47
N ARG A 94 -8.93 0.66 16.06
CA ARG A 94 -10.28 0.37 16.58
C ARG A 94 -11.39 0.51 15.53
N ARG A 95 -11.10 1.19 14.43
CA ARG A 95 -12.02 1.48 13.33
C ARG A 95 -11.35 1.18 12.00
N GLY A 96 -12.15 0.82 10.99
CA GLY A 96 -11.67 0.70 9.62
C GLY A 96 -11.17 2.05 9.07
N PRO A 97 -10.30 2.03 8.04
CA PRO A 97 -9.89 3.22 7.31
C PRO A 97 -11.08 3.87 6.60
N ARG A 98 -10.94 5.17 6.30
CA ARG A 98 -11.90 5.93 5.48
C ARG A 98 -11.71 5.57 4.00
N GLN A 99 -12.76 5.74 3.20
CA GLN A 99 -12.71 5.54 1.76
C GLN A 99 -11.61 6.35 1.07
N SER A 100 -11.31 7.56 1.57
CA SER A 100 -10.25 8.42 1.04
C SER A 100 -8.84 7.81 1.14
N LEU A 101 -8.65 6.75 1.93
CA LEU A 101 -7.38 6.03 2.02
C LEU A 101 -7.27 4.91 0.98
N LEU A 102 -8.32 4.62 0.20
CA LEU A 102 -8.34 3.46 -0.69
C LEU A 102 -7.16 3.48 -1.68
N LEU A 103 -6.92 4.59 -2.38
CA LEU A 103 -5.80 4.70 -3.32
C LEU A 103 -4.47 4.38 -2.65
N ARG A 104 -4.19 5.00 -1.49
CA ARG A 104 -2.97 4.72 -0.70
C ARG A 104 -2.83 3.24 -0.37
N LEU A 105 -3.91 2.62 0.09
CA LEU A 105 -3.90 1.20 0.47
C LEU A 105 -3.71 0.29 -0.76
N GLN A 106 -4.30 0.62 -1.90
CA GLN A 106 -4.06 -0.09 -3.17
C GLN A 106 -2.60 -0.01 -3.60
N LEU A 107 -1.96 1.17 -3.48
CA LEU A 107 -0.55 1.33 -3.84
C LEU A 107 0.37 0.52 -2.93
N TYR A 108 0.14 0.52 -1.61
CA TYR A 108 0.92 -0.33 -0.71
C TYR A 108 0.67 -1.82 -0.98
N ASP A 109 -0.58 -2.24 -1.21
CA ASP A 109 -0.90 -3.61 -1.57
C ASP A 109 -0.16 -4.05 -2.83
N ALA A 110 -0.19 -3.20 -3.86
CA ALA A 110 0.51 -3.39 -5.12
C ALA A 110 2.02 -3.56 -4.89
N ALA A 111 2.65 -2.63 -4.17
CA ALA A 111 4.09 -2.68 -3.90
C ALA A 111 4.51 -3.96 -3.16
N PHE A 112 3.76 -4.35 -2.13
CA PHE A 112 4.05 -5.59 -1.41
C PHE A 112 3.88 -6.84 -2.29
N ARG A 113 2.86 -6.88 -3.17
CA ARG A 113 2.70 -7.95 -4.17
C ARG A 113 3.85 -7.98 -5.17
N ILE A 114 4.29 -6.83 -5.66
CA ILE A 114 5.43 -6.69 -6.59
C ILE A 114 6.71 -7.27 -5.97
N THR A 115 6.94 -7.04 -4.68
CA THR A 115 8.10 -7.62 -3.96
C THR A 115 7.97 -9.11 -3.64
N GLY A 116 6.87 -9.77 -4.04
CA GLY A 116 6.60 -11.17 -3.74
C GLY A 116 6.20 -11.42 -2.28
N LYS A 117 5.83 -10.38 -1.52
CA LYS A 117 5.44 -10.44 -0.11
C LYS A 117 4.04 -9.84 0.09
N PRO A 118 2.98 -10.43 -0.49
CA PRO A 118 1.63 -9.90 -0.38
C PRO A 118 1.20 -9.78 1.08
N ILE A 119 0.42 -8.73 1.38
CA ILE A 119 -0.13 -8.53 2.71
C ILE A 119 -1.26 -9.53 2.94
N ASP A 120 -1.13 -10.33 4.00
CA ASP A 120 -2.15 -11.28 4.41
C ASP A 120 -2.87 -10.77 5.68
N PRO A 121 -4.12 -10.33 5.57
CA PRO A 121 -4.91 -9.89 6.72
C PRO A 121 -5.41 -11.04 7.61
N THR A 122 -5.35 -12.30 7.15
CA THR A 122 -5.88 -13.46 7.89
C THR A 122 -4.89 -14.05 8.88
N ASN A 123 -3.59 -13.85 8.66
CA ASN A 123 -2.51 -14.26 9.56
C ASN A 123 -2.03 -13.11 10.47
N ALA A 124 -2.94 -12.17 10.78
CA ALA A 124 -2.60 -10.97 11.50
C ALA A 124 -2.57 -11.15 13.03
N ASP A 125 -2.49 -12.37 13.56
CA ASP A 125 -2.32 -12.64 15.00
C ASP A 125 -0.92 -12.25 15.50
#